data_AF-A0A6V8KLM0-F1
#
_entry.id   AF-A0A6V8KLM0-F1
#
_cell.length_a   1.000
_cell.length_b   1.000
_cell.length_c   1.000
_cell.angle_alpha   90.00
_cell.angle_beta   90.00
_cell.angle_gamma   90.00
#
_symmetry.space_group_name_H-M   'P 1'
#
loop_
_entity.id
_entity.type
_entity.pdbx_description
1 polymer ?
#
loop_
_entity_poly.entity_id
_entity_poly.type
_entity_poly.pdbx_seq_one_letter_code
_entity_poly.pdbx_strand_id
1 'polypeptide(L)'
;MRRRRRGVPAGRPATRSLATLPTPRWTRQLVRATLATAAAGTWWAALLTITVAGAQDGAADTLSLPGLTLEAATLAAVALALAATRLRTSTDGAAGVVAAPAVLVLALAATMLPARWALFVKPGDPRWPAAHDRWALLLAAALAALLWATRDRQRGPARPALRRRPSPVRQSPRTHT
;
A
#
# COMPACT_ATOMS: atom_id res chain seq x y z
N MET A 1 -3.37 -66.89 -23.74
CA MET A 1 -4.38 -65.85 -24.06
C MET A 1 -4.62 -64.95 -22.85
N ARG A 2 -4.07 -63.73 -22.82
CA ARG A 2 -4.23 -62.76 -21.72
C ARG A 2 -4.89 -61.49 -22.25
N ARG A 3 -6.18 -61.30 -21.98
CA ARG A 3 -6.94 -60.09 -22.38
C ARG A 3 -6.45 -58.88 -21.58
N ARG A 4 -5.73 -57.96 -22.23
CA ARG A 4 -5.44 -56.62 -21.70
C ARG A 4 -6.74 -55.80 -21.69
N ARG A 5 -7.24 -55.46 -20.49
CA ARG A 5 -8.27 -54.44 -20.30
C ARG A 5 -7.71 -53.09 -20.79
N ARG A 6 -8.31 -52.51 -21.82
CA ARG A 6 -8.03 -51.14 -22.24
C ARG A 6 -8.70 -50.20 -21.24
N GLY A 7 -7.89 -49.37 -20.58
CA GLY A 7 -8.35 -48.34 -19.67
C GLY A 7 -9.23 -47.32 -20.39
N VAL A 8 -10.31 -46.94 -19.73
CA VAL A 8 -11.15 -45.80 -20.06
C VAL A 8 -10.26 -44.55 -20.08
N PRO A 9 -10.15 -43.80 -21.19
CA PRO A 9 -9.57 -42.48 -21.12
C PRO A 9 -10.56 -41.60 -20.33
N ALA A 10 -10.23 -41.32 -19.07
CA ALA A 10 -10.86 -40.24 -18.33
C ALA A 10 -10.63 -38.96 -19.13
N GLY A 11 -11.64 -38.57 -19.91
CA GLY A 11 -11.70 -37.28 -20.56
C GLY A 11 -11.47 -36.24 -19.47
N ARG A 12 -10.35 -35.53 -19.58
CA ARG A 12 -9.92 -34.54 -18.60
C ARG A 12 -11.11 -33.62 -18.31
N PRO A 13 -11.46 -33.38 -17.04
CA PRO A 13 -12.47 -32.39 -16.73
C PRO A 13 -12.05 -31.12 -17.45
N ALA A 14 -13.00 -30.53 -18.19
CA ALA A 14 -12.87 -29.22 -18.79
C ALA A 14 -12.51 -28.25 -17.67
N THR A 15 -11.20 -28.13 -17.40
CA THR A 15 -10.62 -27.12 -16.56
C THR A 15 -10.76 -25.89 -17.42
N ARG A 16 -11.96 -25.31 -17.33
CA ARG A 16 -12.32 -24.00 -17.84
C ARG A 16 -11.22 -23.10 -17.31
N SER A 17 -10.23 -22.88 -18.17
CA SER A 17 -9.10 -22.03 -17.90
C SER A 17 -9.72 -20.66 -17.74
N LEU A 18 -10.01 -20.29 -16.50
CA LEU A 18 -10.26 -18.91 -16.12
C LEU A 18 -8.93 -18.23 -16.42
N ALA A 19 -8.76 -17.84 -17.69
CA ALA A 19 -7.67 -17.04 -18.17
C ALA A 19 -7.68 -15.82 -17.25
N THR A 20 -6.82 -15.89 -16.24
CA THR A 20 -6.74 -14.88 -15.21
C THR A 20 -6.09 -13.75 -15.96
N LEU A 21 -6.92 -12.84 -16.49
CA LEU A 21 -6.44 -11.63 -17.13
C LEU A 21 -5.36 -11.08 -16.19
N PRO A 22 -4.12 -10.90 -16.68
CA PRO A 22 -3.02 -10.44 -15.85
C PRO A 22 -3.37 -9.04 -15.38
N THR A 23 -4.10 -8.96 -14.27
CA THR A 23 -4.47 -7.72 -13.63
C THR A 23 -3.17 -7.17 -13.08
N PRO A 24 -2.69 -6.05 -13.61
CA PRO A 24 -1.37 -5.59 -13.24
C PRO A 24 -1.40 -5.25 -11.75
N ARG A 25 -0.34 -5.64 -11.04
CA ARG A 25 -0.28 -5.57 -9.56
C ARG A 25 -0.59 -4.17 -9.02
N TRP A 26 -0.30 -3.12 -9.80
CA TRP A 26 -0.58 -1.73 -9.43
C TRP A 26 -2.07 -1.43 -9.32
N THR A 27 -2.94 -2.00 -10.16
CA THR A 27 -4.39 -1.75 -10.10
C THR A 27 -4.98 -2.29 -8.82
N ARG A 28 -4.61 -3.53 -8.44
CA ARG A 28 -5.03 -4.12 -7.16
C ARG A 28 -4.53 -3.32 -5.96
N GLN A 29 -3.30 -2.80 -6.06
CA GLN A 29 -2.69 -1.96 -5.03
C GLN A 29 -3.41 -0.63 -4.87
N LEU A 30 -3.71 0.06 -5.98
CA LEU A 30 -4.45 1.31 -5.96
C LEU A 30 -5.83 1.09 -5.38
N VAL A 31 -6.60 0.12 -5.87
CA VAL A 31 -7.94 -0.18 -5.33
C VAL A 31 -7.89 -0.44 -3.83
N ARG A 32 -6.94 -1.25 -3.35
CA ARG A 32 -6.76 -1.48 -1.91
C ARG A 32 -6.39 -0.21 -1.14
N ALA A 33 -5.49 0.60 -1.68
CA ALA A 33 -5.09 1.85 -1.05
C ALA A 33 -6.25 2.85 -1.00
N THR A 34 -7.03 2.99 -2.08
CA THR A 34 -8.19 3.87 -2.13
C THR A 34 -9.26 3.44 -1.15
N LEU A 35 -9.59 2.13 -1.09
CA LEU A 35 -10.55 1.60 -0.13
C LEU A 35 -10.08 1.78 1.31
N ALA A 36 -8.81 1.50 1.60
CA ALA A 36 -8.24 1.69 2.93
C ALA A 36 -8.24 3.17 3.34
N THR A 37 -7.91 4.08 2.42
CA THR A 37 -7.92 5.53 2.68
C THR A 37 -9.34 6.05 2.90
N ALA A 38 -10.31 5.57 2.12
CA ALA A 38 -11.72 5.92 2.31
C ALA A 38 -12.24 5.42 3.67
N ALA A 39 -11.99 4.15 4.01
CA ALA A 39 -12.39 3.59 5.30
C ALA A 39 -11.72 4.33 6.48
N ALA A 40 -10.43 4.65 6.37
CA ALA A 40 -9.72 5.43 7.37
C ALA A 40 -10.29 6.86 7.51
N GLY A 41 -10.64 7.50 6.39
CA GLY A 41 -11.27 8.83 6.39
C GLY A 41 -12.66 8.81 7.04
N THR A 42 -13.48 7.81 6.73
CA THR A 42 -14.80 7.64 7.37
C THR A 42 -14.66 7.37 8.87
N TRP A 43 -13.73 6.50 9.26
CA TRP A 43 -13.43 6.25 10.67
C TRP A 43 -12.97 7.51 11.40
N TRP A 44 -12.06 8.27 10.80
CA TRP A 44 -11.58 9.54 11.36
C TRP A 44 -12.71 10.55 11.53
N ALA A 45 -13.55 10.73 10.52
CA ALA A 45 -14.72 11.60 10.59
C ALA A 45 -15.68 11.17 11.72
N ALA A 46 -15.94 9.87 11.86
CA ALA A 46 -16.76 9.35 12.95
C ALA A 46 -16.14 9.65 14.32
N LEU A 47 -14.82 9.46 14.46
CA LEU A 47 -14.10 9.78 15.69
C LEU A 47 -14.22 11.26 16.05
N LEU A 48 -14.04 12.17 15.08
CA LEU A 48 -14.22 13.61 15.29
C LEU A 48 -15.65 13.94 15.72
N THR A 49 -16.65 13.37 15.05
CA THR A 49 -18.07 13.57 15.41
C THR A 49 -18.36 13.12 16.83
N ILE A 50 -17.90 11.93 17.22
CA ILE A 50 -18.08 11.40 18.59
C ILE A 50 -17.37 12.30 19.61
N THR A 51 -16.15 12.75 19.29
CA THR A 51 -15.35 13.60 20.18
C THR A 51 -15.99 14.96 20.39
N VAL A 52 -16.48 15.59 19.33
CA VAL A 52 -17.16 16.89 19.39
C VAL A 52 -18.53 16.77 20.07
N ALA A 53 -19.31 15.73 19.78
CA ALA A 53 -20.62 15.52 20.39
C ALA A 53 -20.54 15.16 21.89
N GLY A 54 -19.44 14.53 22.32
CA GLY A 54 -19.18 14.19 23.72
C GLY A 54 -18.41 15.25 24.50
N ALA A 55 -17.96 16.34 23.85
CA ALA A 55 -17.26 17.42 24.52
C ALA A 55 -18.23 18.22 25.40
N GLN A 56 -17.81 18.56 26.62
CA GLN A 56 -18.56 19.51 27.45
C GLN A 56 -18.56 20.89 26.78
N ASP A 57 -19.58 21.70 27.08
CA ASP A 57 -19.74 23.03 26.50
C ASP A 57 -18.44 23.85 26.61
N GLY A 58 -17.95 24.36 25.47
CA GLY A 58 -16.69 25.13 25.36
C GLY A 58 -15.40 24.30 25.21
N ALA A 59 -15.41 22.99 25.50
CA ALA A 59 -14.24 22.14 25.24
C ALA A 59 -14.03 21.90 23.75
N ALA A 60 -15.11 21.84 22.96
CA ALA A 60 -15.06 21.69 21.51
C ALA A 60 -14.31 22.85 20.82
N ASP A 61 -14.45 24.08 21.32
CA ASP A 61 -13.77 25.27 20.79
C ASP A 61 -12.25 25.25 21.03
N THR A 62 -11.81 24.45 22.00
CA THR A 62 -10.38 24.24 22.30
C THR A 62 -9.77 23.19 21.37
N LEU A 63 -10.57 22.31 20.77
CA LEU A 63 -10.09 21.34 19.79
C LEU A 63 -9.82 22.04 18.44
N SER A 64 -8.54 22.23 18.14
CA SER A 64 -8.10 22.65 16.80
C SER A 64 -8.24 21.51 15.78
N LEU A 65 -9.46 21.25 15.32
CA LEU A 65 -9.81 20.19 14.35
C LEU A 65 -8.96 20.21 13.07
N PRO A 66 -8.66 21.37 12.44
CA PRO A 66 -7.86 21.41 11.23
C PRO A 66 -6.42 20.93 11.47
N GLY A 67 -5.85 21.28 12.63
CA GLY A 67 -4.51 20.88 13.02
C GLY A 67 -4.40 19.38 13.26
N LEU A 68 -5.31 18.82 14.05
CA LEU A 68 -5.39 17.38 14.30
C LEU A 68 -5.59 16.57 13.00
N THR A 69 -6.41 17.09 12.09
CA THR A 69 -6.64 16.45 10.79
C THR A 69 -5.37 16.50 9.92
N LEU A 70 -4.60 17.58 9.97
CA LEU A 70 -3.32 17.69 9.27
C LEU A 70 -2.29 16.69 9.80
N GLU A 71 -2.15 16.57 11.13
CA GLU A 71 -1.25 15.60 11.76
C GLU A 71 -1.63 14.16 11.34
N ALA A 72 -2.92 13.81 11.45
CA ALA A 72 -3.44 12.50 11.06
C ALA A 72 -3.21 12.21 9.56
N ALA A 73 -3.51 13.16 8.68
CA ALA A 73 -3.29 13.04 7.25
C ALA A 73 -1.81 12.85 6.91
N THR A 74 -0.91 13.54 7.62
CA THR A 74 0.53 13.41 7.42
C THR A 74 1.02 12.02 7.80
N LEU A 75 0.63 11.51 8.96
CA LEU A 75 1.00 10.15 9.39
C LEU A 75 0.48 9.09 8.41
N ALA A 76 -0.76 9.24 7.92
CA ALA A 76 -1.31 8.37 6.90
C ALA A 76 -0.51 8.43 5.58
N ALA A 77 -0.14 9.63 5.12
CA ALA A 77 0.67 9.81 3.92
C ALA A 77 2.07 9.17 4.06
N VAL A 78 2.73 9.34 5.22
CA VAL A 78 4.02 8.71 5.52
C VAL A 78 3.89 7.18 5.52
N ALA A 79 2.85 6.63 6.14
CA ALA A 79 2.59 5.19 6.15
C ALA A 79 2.47 4.64 4.72
N LEU A 80 1.68 5.32 3.88
CA LEU A 80 1.49 4.95 2.48
C LEU A 80 2.80 5.06 1.68
N ALA A 81 3.60 6.12 1.89
CA ALA A 81 4.89 6.29 1.24
C ALA A 81 5.87 5.18 1.61
N LEU A 82 5.95 4.80 2.89
CA LEU A 82 6.79 3.68 3.36
C LEU A 82 6.32 2.33 2.79
N ALA A 83 5.01 2.09 2.75
CA ALA A 83 4.47 0.89 2.12
C ALA A 83 4.79 0.83 0.62
N ALA A 84 4.61 1.94 -0.10
CA ALA A 84 4.87 2.04 -1.54
C ALA A 84 6.36 1.86 -1.88
N THR A 85 7.26 2.46 -1.10
CA THR A 85 8.71 2.30 -1.26
C THR A 85 9.18 0.88 -0.95
N ARG A 86 8.62 0.22 0.08
CA ARG A 86 8.94 -1.19 0.38
C ARG A 86 8.45 -2.15 -0.70
N LEU A 87 7.28 -1.90 -1.28
CA LEU A 87 6.78 -2.66 -2.44
C LEU A 87 7.62 -2.49 -3.70
N ARG A 88 8.37 -1.39 -3.80
CA ARG A 88 9.31 -1.16 -4.90
C ARG A 88 10.60 -1.94 -4.71
N THR A 89 11.06 -2.08 -3.47
CA THR A 89 12.36 -2.68 -3.12
C THR A 89 12.28 -4.18 -2.80
N SER A 90 11.10 -4.70 -2.43
CA SER A 90 10.91 -6.09 -2.02
C SER A 90 9.97 -6.85 -2.96
N THR A 91 10.37 -8.05 -3.38
CA THR A 91 9.55 -9.00 -4.15
C THR A 91 8.59 -9.81 -3.28
N ASP A 92 8.85 -9.84 -1.97
CA ASP A 92 8.06 -10.59 -1.00
C ASP A 92 6.90 -9.73 -0.51
N GLY A 93 5.69 -10.29 -0.50
CA GLY A 93 4.42 -9.58 -0.25
C GLY A 93 4.24 -8.97 1.15
N ALA A 94 5.30 -8.81 1.94
CA ALA A 94 5.28 -8.42 3.35
C ALA A 94 5.30 -6.90 3.60
N ALA A 95 5.13 -6.06 2.57
CA ALA A 95 5.28 -4.61 2.71
C ALA A 95 4.34 -3.93 3.72
N GLY A 96 3.15 -4.50 3.95
CA GLY A 96 2.17 -3.96 4.91
C GLY A 96 2.56 -4.13 6.38
N VAL A 97 3.35 -5.16 6.72
CA VAL A 97 3.67 -5.49 8.12
C VAL A 97 4.63 -4.48 8.76
N VAL A 98 5.43 -3.79 7.95
CA VAL A 98 6.50 -2.91 8.48
C VAL A 98 6.13 -1.42 8.47
N ALA A 99 5.15 -1.00 7.68
CA ALA A 99 4.79 0.41 7.59
C ALA A 99 4.25 0.97 8.92
N ALA A 100 3.33 0.25 9.56
CA ALA A 100 2.73 0.69 10.83
C ALA A 100 3.76 0.85 11.98
N PRO A 101 4.62 -0.13 12.30
CA PRO A 101 5.62 0.04 13.36
C PRO A 101 6.66 1.10 12.99
N ALA A 102 7.02 1.25 11.71
CA ALA A 102 7.93 2.31 11.29
C ALA A 102 7.35 3.71 11.54
N VAL A 103 6.06 3.93 11.23
CA VAL A 103 5.39 5.20 11.54
C VAL A 103 5.34 5.46 13.04
N LEU A 104 5.07 4.43 13.85
CA LEU A 104 5.09 4.57 15.31
C LEU A 104 6.46 4.96 15.84
N VAL A 105 7.52 4.31 15.35
CA VAL A 105 8.91 4.64 15.70
C VAL A 105 9.26 6.07 15.28
N LEU A 106 8.84 6.50 14.09
CA LEU A 106 9.07 7.87 13.63
C LEU A 106 8.31 8.90 14.48
N ALA A 107 7.06 8.62 14.84
CA ALA A 107 6.27 9.48 15.71
C ALA A 107 6.90 9.58 17.11
N LEU A 108 7.40 8.46 17.66
CA LEU A 108 8.11 8.47 18.93
C LEU A 108 9.45 9.21 18.83
N ALA A 109 10.21 9.01 17.77
CA ALA A 109 11.43 9.79 17.52
C ALA A 109 11.12 11.28 17.42
N ALA A 110 9.97 11.65 16.85
CA ALA A 110 9.55 13.04 16.72
C ALA A 110 9.30 13.74 18.05
N THR A 111 8.97 13.01 19.12
CA THR A 111 8.83 13.59 20.47
C THR A 111 10.17 13.90 21.13
N MET A 112 11.26 13.32 20.63
CA MET A 112 12.63 13.56 21.10
C MET A 112 13.32 14.73 20.39
N LEU A 113 12.65 15.40 19.44
CA LEU A 113 13.25 16.53 18.75
C LEU A 113 13.44 17.73 19.70
N PRO A 114 14.51 18.53 19.48
CA PRO A 114 14.72 19.75 20.26
C PRO A 114 13.53 20.70 20.15
N ALA A 115 13.29 21.54 21.16
CA ALA A 115 12.13 22.44 21.23
C ALA A 115 11.94 23.33 19.98
N ARG A 116 13.04 23.68 19.27
CA ARG A 116 13.01 24.45 18.02
C ARG A 116 12.37 23.71 16.83
N TRP A 117 12.28 22.39 16.91
CA TRP A 117 11.69 21.48 15.93
C TRP A 117 10.53 20.67 16.51
N ALA A 118 9.92 21.12 17.61
CA ALA A 118 8.78 20.42 18.19
C ALA A 118 7.66 20.31 17.15
N LEU A 119 7.28 19.07 16.81
CA LEU A 119 6.11 18.77 15.97
C LEU A 119 4.83 18.75 16.80
N PHE A 120 4.90 18.15 17.99
CA PHE A 120 3.76 18.03 18.89
C PHE A 120 3.78 19.17 19.89
N VAL A 121 2.98 20.19 19.61
CA VAL A 121 2.80 21.37 20.46
C VAL A 121 1.36 21.34 20.99
N LYS A 122 1.09 21.88 22.17
CA LYS A 122 -0.30 21.92 22.70
C LYS A 122 -1.11 23.02 21.99
N PRO A 123 -2.42 22.82 21.77
CA PRO A 123 -3.31 23.89 21.32
C PRO A 123 -3.20 25.11 22.25
N GLY A 124 -3.13 26.32 21.68
CA GLY A 124 -2.98 27.57 22.43
C GLY A 124 -1.53 27.99 22.75
N ASP A 125 -0.52 27.15 22.49
CA ASP A 125 0.88 27.57 22.58
C ASP A 125 1.24 28.50 21.40
N PRO A 126 1.99 29.60 21.63
CA PRO A 126 2.44 30.50 20.55
C PRO A 126 3.20 29.82 19.41
N ARG A 127 3.81 28.65 19.66
CA ARG A 127 4.55 27.88 18.65
C ARG A 127 3.67 27.01 17.76
N TRP A 128 2.37 26.91 18.05
CA TRP A 128 1.43 26.06 17.34
C TRP A 128 1.40 26.30 15.82
N PRO A 129 1.34 27.55 15.29
CA PRO A 129 1.34 27.78 13.85
C PRO A 129 2.63 27.26 13.17
N ALA A 130 3.79 27.56 13.75
CA ALA A 130 5.07 27.13 13.21
C ALA A 130 5.23 25.59 13.23
N ALA A 131 4.64 24.90 14.20
CA ALA A 131 4.59 23.44 14.20
C ALA A 131 3.73 22.90 13.04
N HIS A 132 2.61 23.56 12.75
CA HIS A 132 1.72 23.18 11.66
C HIS A 132 2.31 23.43 10.28
N ASP A 133 3.13 24.48 10.12
CA ASP A 133 3.90 24.68 8.88
C ASP A 133 4.86 23.51 8.62
N ARG A 134 5.52 23.00 9.67
CA ARG A 134 6.38 21.81 9.57
C ARG A 134 5.57 20.56 9.21
N TRP A 135 4.39 20.38 9.79
CA TRP A 135 3.48 19.30 9.42
C TRP A 135 3.04 19.40 7.95
N ALA A 136 2.70 20.59 7.47
CA ALA A 136 2.35 20.81 6.07
C ALA A 136 3.52 20.47 5.12
N LEU A 137 4.75 20.86 5.47
CA LEU A 137 5.95 20.50 4.72
C LEU A 137 6.19 18.97 4.73
N LEU A 138 5.98 18.31 5.87
CA LEU A 138 6.10 16.86 5.98
C LEU A 138 5.03 16.13 5.16
N LEU A 139 3.80 16.61 5.16
CA LEU A 139 2.73 16.09 4.30
C LEU A 139 3.13 16.22 2.83
N ALA A 140 3.59 17.40 2.40
CA ALA A 140 4.03 17.62 1.03
C ALA A 140 5.18 16.67 0.64
N ALA A 141 6.17 16.50 1.52
CA ALA A 141 7.28 15.57 1.31
C ALA A 141 6.81 14.10 1.23
N ALA A 142 5.87 13.69 2.09
CA ALA A 142 5.31 12.34 2.09
C ALA A 142 4.52 12.06 0.80
N LEU A 143 3.69 13.02 0.36
CA LEU A 143 2.96 12.92 -0.90
C LEU A 143 3.90 12.87 -2.11
N ALA A 144 4.96 13.69 -2.12
CA ALA A 144 5.98 13.65 -3.17
C ALA A 144 6.68 12.28 -3.21
N ALA A 145 7.06 11.72 -2.06
CA ALA A 145 7.66 10.40 -1.94
C ALA A 145 6.71 9.29 -2.42
N LEU A 146 5.41 9.38 -2.08
CA LEU A 146 4.38 8.45 -2.55
C LEU A 146 4.20 8.51 -4.08
N LEU A 147 4.12 9.72 -4.64
CA LEU A 147 4.04 9.91 -6.09
C LEU A 147 5.29 9.39 -6.80
N TRP A 148 6.48 9.62 -6.24
CA TRP A 148 7.73 9.07 -6.79
C TRP A 148 7.75 7.54 -6.75
N ALA A 149 7.37 6.94 -5.61
CA ALA A 149 7.33 5.49 -5.43
C ALA A 149 6.32 4.80 -6.37
N THR A 150 5.24 5.49 -6.76
CA THR A 150 4.19 4.95 -7.63
C THR A 150 4.48 5.16 -9.13
N ARG A 151 5.11 6.29 -9.52
CA ARG A 151 5.41 6.63 -10.93
C ARG A 151 6.42 5.69 -11.60
N ASP A 152 7.51 5.32 -10.92
CA ASP A 152 8.54 4.45 -11.53
C ASP A 152 8.02 3.03 -11.82
N ARG A 153 7.02 2.56 -11.07
CA ARG A 153 6.42 1.24 -11.31
C ARG A 153 5.57 1.19 -12.59
N GLN A 154 5.00 2.32 -13.00
CA GLN A 154 4.23 2.42 -14.25
C GLN A 154 5.14 2.40 -15.49
N ARG A 155 6.43 2.72 -15.33
CA ARG A 155 7.44 2.74 -16.41
C ARG A 155 8.26 1.46 -16.53
N GLY A 156 8.04 0.47 -15.67
CA GLY A 156 8.75 -0.81 -15.75
C GLY A 156 8.47 -1.50 -17.10
N PRO A 157 9.49 -1.99 -17.84
CA PRO A 157 9.26 -2.57 -19.15
C PRO A 157 8.37 -3.78 -18.98
N ALA A 158 7.25 -3.80 -19.71
CA ALA A 158 6.46 -5.00 -19.92
C ALA A 158 7.39 -6.03 -20.55
N ARG A 159 8.05 -6.86 -19.72
CA ARG A 159 8.93 -7.93 -20.20
C ARG A 159 8.05 -8.81 -21.09
N PRO A 160 8.27 -8.85 -22.41
CA PRO A 160 7.55 -9.78 -23.25
C PRO A 160 7.97 -11.16 -22.74
N ALA A 161 6.98 -12.01 -22.44
CA ALA A 161 7.20 -13.41 -22.13
C ALA A 161 7.66 -14.15 -23.40
N LEU A 162 8.85 -13.81 -23.91
CA LEU A 162 9.48 -14.38 -25.08
C LEU A 162 10.64 -15.26 -24.63
N ARG A 163 10.30 -16.42 -24.05
CA ARG A 163 11.18 -17.59 -24.09
C ARG A 163 10.46 -18.90 -23.81
N ARG A 164 9.40 -19.18 -24.57
CA ARG A 164 9.16 -20.58 -24.93
C ARG A 164 10.04 -20.89 -26.13
N ARG A 165 11.27 -21.30 -25.85
CA ARG A 165 12.06 -22.07 -26.81
C ARG A 165 11.20 -23.26 -27.24
N PRO A 166 10.90 -23.44 -28.54
CA PRO A 166 10.41 -24.73 -29.01
C PRO A 166 11.53 -25.74 -28.77
N SER A 167 11.27 -26.76 -27.95
CA SER A 167 12.16 -27.92 -27.90
C SER A 167 12.17 -28.56 -29.30
N PRO A 168 13.31 -28.75 -29.95
CA PRO A 168 13.35 -29.56 -31.15
C PRO A 168 12.98 -30.98 -30.75
N VAL A 169 11.78 -31.42 -31.14
CA VAL A 169 11.41 -32.82 -31.09
C VAL A 169 12.38 -33.54 -32.03
N ARG A 170 13.32 -34.26 -31.42
CA ARG A 170 14.25 -35.16 -32.09
C ARG A 170 13.42 -36.24 -32.77
N GLN A 171 13.17 -36.10 -34.07
CA GLN A 171 12.64 -37.18 -34.89
C GLN A 171 13.73 -38.25 -34.99
N SER A 172 13.52 -39.38 -34.33
CA SER A 172 14.36 -40.56 -34.50
C SER A 172 13.93 -41.27 -35.79
N PRO A 173 14.84 -41.55 -36.74
CA PRO A 173 14.52 -42.36 -37.90
C PRO A 173 14.36 -43.81 -37.43
N ARG A 174 13.15 -44.36 -37.50
CA ARG A 174 12.96 -45.81 -37.44
C ARG A 174 13.13 -46.36 -38.84
N THR A 175 14.27 -46.99 -39.03
CA THR A 175 14.66 -47.84 -40.14
C THR A 175 13.59 -48.88 -40.46
N HIS A 176 13.22 -48.96 -41.73
CA HIS A 176 12.58 -50.12 -42.34
C HIS A 176 13.60 -51.24 -42.48
N THR A 177 13.26 -52.41 -41.96
CA THR A 177 13.68 -53.74 -42.43
C THR A 177 12.59 -54.71 -42.02
#